data_AF-A0A0G1L5E2-F1
#
_entry.id   AF-A0A0G1L5E2-F1
#
_cell.length_a   1.000
_cell.length_b   1.000
_cell.length_c   1.000
_cell.angle_alpha   90.00
_cell.angle_beta   90.00
_cell.angle_gamma   90.00
#
_symmetry.space_group_name_H-M   'P 1'
#
loop_
_entity.id
_entity.type
_entity.pdbx_description
1 polymer ?
#
loop_
_entity_poly.entity_id
_entity_poly.type
_entity_poly.pdbx_seq_one_letter_code
_entity_poly.pdbx_strand_id
1 'polypeptide(L)'
;MKNETQEETYDELIQGKTEKKFVDKYTLPISVVIAGVIVSMAMVYSAGISELRTQGVESSNSQNIQAALVDGGNILPLETEENILATLIDNGTISPAKLPQVTELNLLWAFGLANKNPVLENGPIMDTRYGGPTSMASVGGWSVTTGSVMDHYNKHILATLTSDQQALVERIAKGIYRPC
;
A
#
# COMPACT_ATOMS: atom_id res chain seq x y z
N MET A 1 23.31 -49.00 3.55
CA MET A 1 22.76 -48.54 4.85
C MET A 1 21.37 -48.01 4.57
N LYS A 2 20.41 -48.41 5.40
CA LYS A 2 18.95 -48.33 5.18
C LYS A 2 18.45 -46.90 5.10
N ASN A 3 17.69 -46.57 4.06
CA ASN A 3 16.82 -45.41 3.97
C ASN A 3 16.08 -45.55 2.63
N GLU A 4 14.79 -45.88 2.64
CA GLU A 4 13.81 -45.54 1.58
C GLU A 4 12.44 -46.21 1.86
N THR A 5 12.07 -46.32 3.14
CA THR A 5 10.68 -46.63 3.50
C THR A 5 9.87 -45.34 3.37
N GLN A 6 9.45 -44.97 2.16
CA GLN A 6 8.33 -44.02 1.95
C GLN A 6 7.85 -43.87 0.48
N GLU A 7 8.35 -44.68 -0.45
CA GLU A 7 7.98 -44.61 -1.88
C GLU A 7 6.82 -45.55 -2.26
N GLU A 8 5.93 -45.86 -1.31
CA GLU A 8 4.73 -46.68 -1.54
C GLU A 8 3.49 -46.00 -0.93
N THR A 9 3.11 -44.78 -1.35
CA THR A 9 1.82 -44.19 -0.92
C THR A 9 1.34 -42.97 -1.70
N TYR A 10 1.91 -42.63 -2.87
CA TYR A 10 1.52 -41.38 -3.54
C TYR A 10 1.11 -41.47 -5.00
N ASP A 11 1.15 -42.65 -5.62
CA ASP A 11 0.83 -42.79 -7.04
C ASP A 11 -0.37 -43.69 -7.36
N GLU A 12 -1.18 -44.05 -6.37
CA GLU A 12 -2.43 -44.75 -6.63
C GLU A 12 -3.65 -43.87 -6.27
N LEU A 13 -4.43 -43.61 -7.32
CA LEU A 13 -5.87 -43.28 -7.30
C LEU A 13 -6.24 -41.79 -7.37
N ILE A 14 -5.78 -41.17 -8.46
CA ILE A 14 -6.63 -40.31 -9.28
C ILE A 14 -8.01 -40.99 -9.48
N GLN A 15 -9.08 -40.47 -8.89
CA GLN A 15 -10.40 -40.22 -9.53
C GLN A 15 -11.46 -39.90 -8.48
N GLY A 16 -12.17 -38.79 -8.72
CA GLY A 16 -13.26 -38.32 -7.88
C GLY A 16 -14.43 -39.29 -7.79
N LYS A 17 -15.17 -39.16 -6.69
CA LYS A 17 -16.54 -39.67 -6.61
C LYS A 17 -17.40 -38.79 -5.70
N THR A 18 -18.04 -37.83 -6.36
CA THR A 18 -19.46 -37.44 -6.25
C THR A 18 -20.04 -37.00 -4.89
N GLU A 19 -20.70 -35.84 -4.96
CA GLU A 19 -21.73 -35.33 -4.06
C GLU A 19 -22.43 -36.40 -3.20
N LYS A 20 -22.39 -36.23 -1.87
CA LYS A 20 -23.49 -36.69 -1.03
C LYS A 20 -24.38 -35.50 -0.70
N LYS A 21 -25.40 -35.30 -1.54
CA LYS A 21 -26.61 -34.57 -1.17
C LYS A 21 -27.27 -35.32 0.00
N PHE A 22 -26.97 -34.89 1.21
CA PHE A 22 -27.70 -35.29 2.40
C PHE A 22 -28.31 -34.03 2.99
N VAL A 23 -29.33 -33.51 2.30
CA VAL A 23 -30.19 -32.46 2.84
C VAL A 23 -31.23 -33.15 3.69
N ASP A 24 -30.88 -33.42 4.95
CA ASP A 24 -31.88 -33.79 5.93
C ASP A 24 -32.84 -32.62 6.17
N LYS A 25 -34.11 -32.94 6.42
CA LYS A 25 -35.21 -32.00 6.69
C LYS A 25 -34.92 -31.00 7.83
N TYR A 26 -33.85 -31.26 8.61
CA TYR A 26 -33.44 -30.48 9.77
C TYR A 26 -32.12 -29.71 9.58
N THR A 27 -31.44 -29.82 8.43
CA THR A 27 -30.19 -29.07 8.14
C THR A 27 -30.40 -27.55 8.16
N LEU A 28 -31.53 -27.08 7.63
CA LEU A 28 -31.91 -25.67 7.63
C LEU A 28 -32.21 -25.13 9.04
N PRO A 29 -33.08 -25.74 9.88
CA PRO A 29 -33.30 -25.23 11.23
C PRO A 29 -32.09 -25.38 12.15
N ILE A 30 -31.26 -26.43 12.00
CA ILE A 30 -30.09 -26.65 12.87
C ILE A 30 -29.01 -25.58 12.62
N SER A 31 -28.73 -25.22 11.37
CA SER A 31 -27.74 -24.19 11.06
C SER A 31 -28.12 -22.81 11.59
N VAL A 32 -29.43 -22.49 11.61
CA VAL A 32 -29.95 -21.25 12.21
C VAL A 32 -29.69 -21.19 13.72
N VAL A 33 -29.87 -22.32 14.43
CA VAL A 33 -29.60 -22.38 15.87
C VAL A 33 -28.11 -22.22 16.16
N ILE A 34 -27.24 -22.90 15.40
CA ILE A 34 -25.79 -22.79 15.57
C ILE A 34 -25.30 -21.36 15.29
N ALA A 35 -25.79 -20.72 14.23
CA ALA A 35 -25.46 -19.33 13.93
C ALA A 35 -25.92 -18.37 15.04
N GLY A 36 -27.11 -18.58 15.61
CA GLY A 36 -27.62 -17.77 16.72
C GLY A 36 -26.76 -17.86 17.98
N VAL A 37 -26.24 -19.05 18.31
CA VAL A 37 -25.34 -19.26 19.46
C VAL A 37 -23.99 -18.56 19.23
N ILE A 38 -23.44 -18.61 18.01
CA ILE A 38 -22.17 -17.96 17.71
C ILE A 38 -22.28 -16.43 17.81
N VAL A 39 -23.35 -15.83 17.29
CA VAL A 39 -23.57 -14.38 17.35
C VAL A 39 -23.77 -13.90 18.80
N SER A 40 -24.54 -14.63 19.59
CA SER A 40 -24.77 -14.29 21.00
C SER A 40 -23.50 -14.45 21.85
N MET A 41 -22.69 -15.48 21.59
CA MET A 41 -21.38 -15.63 22.24
C MET A 41 -20.44 -14.48 21.88
N ALA A 42 -20.38 -14.06 20.60
CA ALA A 42 -19.57 -12.92 20.18
C ALA A 42 -19.98 -11.61 20.86
N MET A 43 -21.28 -11.37 21.07
CA MET A 43 -21.76 -10.18 21.78
C MET A 43 -21.31 -10.16 23.25
N VAL A 44 -21.37 -11.30 23.95
CA VAL A 44 -20.91 -11.42 25.34
C VAL A 44 -19.38 -11.25 25.44
N TYR A 45 -18.62 -11.79 24.49
CA TYR A 45 -17.17 -11.59 24.43
C TYR A 45 -16.80 -10.13 24.11
N SER A 46 -17.57 -9.45 23.25
CA SER A 46 -17.33 -8.04 22.90
C SER A 46 -17.66 -7.08 24.04
N ALA A 47 -18.67 -7.40 24.86
CA ALA A 47 -19.04 -6.59 26.04
C ALA A 47 -17.94 -6.58 27.13
N GLY A 48 -17.10 -7.62 27.19
CA GLY A 48 -15.95 -7.69 28.10
C GLY A 48 -14.68 -6.98 27.62
N ILE A 49 -14.67 -6.41 26.40
CA ILE A 49 -13.53 -5.69 25.81
C ILE A 49 -13.87 -4.20 25.54
N SER A 50 -15.06 -3.74 25.95
CA SER A 50 -15.53 -2.37 25.67
C SER A 50 -14.94 -1.28 26.57
N GLU A 51 -14.06 -1.62 27.53
CA GLU A 51 -13.52 -0.66 28.51
C GLU A 51 -12.31 0.17 28.01
N LEU A 52 -12.16 0.33 26.69
CA LEU A 52 -11.09 1.15 26.09
C LEU A 52 -11.55 2.02 24.90
N ARG A 53 -12.85 2.27 24.76
CA ARG A 53 -13.35 3.18 23.72
C ARG A 53 -14.35 4.20 24.27
N THR A 54 -13.83 5.12 25.08
CA THR A 54 -14.40 6.47 25.18
C THR A 54 -13.39 7.41 25.81
N GLN A 55 -12.58 8.06 24.97
CA GLN A 55 -12.15 9.43 25.22
C GLN A 55 -12.24 10.19 23.91
N GLY A 56 -13.34 10.93 23.77
CA GLY A 56 -13.44 12.01 22.81
C GLY A 56 -12.63 13.20 23.33
N VAL A 57 -11.91 13.84 22.43
CA VAL A 57 -11.42 15.20 22.61
C VAL A 57 -12.07 16.03 21.50
N GLU A 58 -12.96 16.94 21.90
CA GLU A 58 -13.33 18.09 21.09
C GLU A 58 -12.08 18.96 20.89
N SER A 59 -11.69 19.19 19.64
CA SER A 59 -10.79 20.29 19.30
C SER A 59 -11.21 20.87 17.94
N SER A 60 -11.60 22.13 17.99
CA SER A 60 -12.23 22.88 16.91
C SER A 60 -11.20 23.32 15.88
N ASN A 61 -11.57 23.17 14.60
CA ASN A 61 -10.93 23.76 13.41
C ASN A 61 -9.62 23.13 12.92
N SER A 62 -9.66 21.84 12.57
CA SER A 62 -8.69 21.15 11.69
C SER A 62 -9.40 20.14 10.78
N GLN A 63 -10.58 20.50 10.27
CA GLN A 63 -11.36 19.58 9.45
C GLN A 63 -10.74 19.45 8.04
N ASN A 64 -10.37 18.22 7.69
CA ASN A 64 -9.95 17.70 6.38
C ASN A 64 -8.46 17.59 6.02
N ILE A 65 -7.61 17.15 6.95
CA ILE A 65 -6.48 16.27 6.58
C ILE A 65 -6.38 15.13 7.61
N GLN A 66 -7.38 14.25 7.64
CA GLN A 66 -7.14 12.89 8.11
C GLN A 66 -7.01 12.07 6.83
N ALA A 67 -5.77 11.72 6.47
CA ALA A 67 -5.50 10.82 5.37
C ALA A 67 -6.21 9.50 5.69
N ALA A 68 -7.35 9.26 5.03
CA ALA A 68 -8.01 7.97 5.07
C ALA A 68 -7.14 7.01 4.25
N LEU A 69 -6.11 6.47 4.88
CA LEU A 69 -5.25 5.45 4.29
C LEU A 69 -5.96 4.10 4.40
N VAL A 70 -6.16 3.44 3.26
CA VAL A 70 -6.56 2.04 3.19
C VAL A 70 -5.37 1.21 3.72
N ASP A 71 -5.50 0.76 4.97
CA ASP A 71 -4.47 0.10 5.77
C ASP A 71 -3.83 -1.10 5.05
N GLY A 72 -2.58 -0.91 4.66
CA GLY A 72 -1.64 -1.96 4.24
C GLY A 72 -0.46 -2.09 5.19
N GLY A 73 -0.59 -1.61 6.44
CA GLY A 73 0.48 -1.45 7.41
C GLY A 73 1.29 -0.18 7.18
N ASN A 74 1.23 0.76 8.12
CA ASN A 74 1.93 2.04 8.00
C ASN A 74 3.45 1.86 7.95
N ILE A 75 4.08 2.37 6.89
CA ILE A 75 5.53 2.34 6.64
C ILE A 75 6.19 3.57 7.28
N LEU A 76 5.45 4.67 7.44
CA LEU A 76 5.93 5.94 7.96
C LEU A 76 5.41 6.23 9.38
N PRO A 77 6.20 6.92 10.23
CA PRO A 77 5.66 7.57 11.42
C PRO A 77 4.59 8.59 11.04
N LEU A 78 3.51 8.66 11.82
CA LEU A 78 2.36 9.51 11.53
C LEU A 78 2.76 10.98 11.37
N GLU A 79 3.65 11.50 12.23
CA GLU A 79 4.11 12.88 12.11
C GLU A 79 4.91 13.15 10.84
N THR A 80 5.65 12.15 10.36
CA THR A 80 6.46 12.28 9.14
C THR A 80 5.53 12.33 7.92
N GLU A 81 4.52 11.47 7.90
CA GLU A 81 3.52 11.42 6.85
C GLU A 81 2.80 12.77 6.71
N GLU A 82 2.29 13.32 7.82
CA GLU A 82 1.57 14.59 7.84
C GLU A 82 2.43 15.74 7.29
N ASN A 83 3.70 15.82 7.69
CA ASN A 83 4.63 16.85 7.24
C ASN A 83 4.94 16.75 5.74
N ILE A 84 5.17 15.53 5.24
CA ILE A 84 5.42 15.31 3.81
C ILE A 84 4.16 15.67 3.01
N LEU A 85 3.00 15.20 3.45
CA LEU A 85 1.73 15.46 2.78
C LEU A 85 1.43 16.96 2.70
N ALA A 86 1.59 17.70 3.80
CA ALA A 86 1.41 19.14 3.84
C ALA A 86 2.34 19.86 2.85
N THR A 87 3.63 19.47 2.83
CA THR A 87 4.62 20.05 1.92
C THR A 87 4.28 19.81 0.45
N LEU A 88 3.82 18.59 0.12
CA LEU A 88 3.45 18.22 -1.25
C LEU A 88 2.14 18.86 -1.73
N ILE A 89 1.22 19.16 -0.81
CA ILE A 89 0.02 19.93 -1.13
C ILE A 89 0.38 21.39 -1.39
N ASP A 90 1.19 21.99 -0.52
CA ASP A 90 1.58 23.41 -0.59
C ASP A 90 2.29 23.74 -1.92
N ASN A 91 3.18 22.85 -2.38
CA ASN A 91 3.91 23.03 -3.62
C ASN A 91 3.16 22.54 -4.89
N GLY A 92 1.91 22.06 -4.74
CA GLY A 92 1.04 21.60 -5.82
C GLY A 92 1.28 20.18 -6.32
N THR A 93 2.30 19.49 -5.80
CA THR A 93 2.69 18.12 -6.17
C THR A 93 1.57 17.10 -5.94
N ILE A 94 0.71 17.29 -4.93
CA ILE A 94 -0.49 16.51 -4.70
C ILE A 94 -1.70 17.43 -4.68
N SER A 95 -2.75 17.06 -5.42
CA SER A 95 -4.01 17.80 -5.43
C SER A 95 -4.86 17.45 -4.20
N PRO A 96 -5.33 18.45 -3.41
CA PRO A 96 -6.23 18.21 -2.28
C PRO A 96 -7.50 17.42 -2.63
N ALA A 97 -8.02 17.61 -3.84
CA ALA A 97 -9.21 16.90 -4.33
C ALA A 97 -8.98 15.39 -4.50
N LYS A 98 -7.72 14.96 -4.63
CA LYS A 98 -7.33 13.55 -4.85
C LYS A 98 -6.81 12.89 -3.57
N LEU A 99 -6.88 13.54 -2.41
CA LEU A 99 -6.39 12.96 -1.15
C LEU A 99 -7.05 11.62 -0.76
N PRO A 100 -8.37 11.40 -0.96
CA PRO A 100 -9.00 10.12 -0.59
C PRO A 100 -8.46 8.88 -1.34
N GLN A 101 -7.69 9.09 -2.41
CA GLN A 101 -7.08 8.05 -3.25
C GLN A 101 -5.55 8.03 -3.14
N VAL A 102 -4.96 8.91 -2.31
CA VAL A 102 -3.52 8.91 -2.02
C VAL A 102 -3.23 7.90 -0.92
N THR A 103 -2.31 6.98 -1.20
CA THR A 103 -1.74 6.03 -0.25
C THR A 103 -0.34 6.49 0.15
N GLU A 104 0.25 5.89 1.19
CA GLU A 104 1.67 6.13 1.53
C GLU A 104 2.61 5.86 0.34
N LEU A 105 2.30 4.85 -0.46
CA LEU A 105 3.03 4.57 -1.69
C LEU A 105 2.94 5.74 -2.66
N ASN A 106 1.74 6.28 -2.90
CA ASN A 106 1.56 7.45 -3.76
C ASN A 106 2.28 8.68 -3.20
N LEU A 107 2.28 8.84 -1.87
CA LEU A 107 2.98 9.92 -1.17
C LEU A 107 4.49 9.84 -1.39
N LEU A 108 5.09 8.69 -1.10
CA LEU A 108 6.53 8.45 -1.26
C LEU A 108 6.96 8.51 -2.73
N TRP A 109 6.10 8.05 -3.64
CA TRP A 109 6.33 8.15 -5.07
C TRP A 109 6.33 9.61 -5.53
N ALA A 110 5.33 10.40 -5.14
CA ALA A 110 5.26 11.82 -5.41
C ALA A 110 6.48 12.56 -4.85
N PHE A 111 6.83 12.30 -3.58
CA PHE A 111 8.01 12.85 -2.93
C PHE A 111 9.30 12.55 -3.71
N GLY A 112 9.49 11.30 -4.12
CA GLY A 112 10.68 10.88 -4.87
C GLY A 112 10.80 11.53 -6.24
N LEU A 113 9.71 11.63 -7.00
CA LEU A 113 9.70 12.26 -8.33
C LEU A 113 9.82 13.78 -8.26
N ALA A 114 9.21 14.40 -7.26
CA ALA A 114 9.19 15.85 -7.08
C ALA A 114 10.54 16.38 -6.59
N ASN A 115 11.23 15.61 -5.73
CA ASN A 115 12.48 16.03 -5.14
C ASN A 115 13.59 16.19 -6.18
N LYS A 116 14.31 17.31 -6.11
CA LYS A 116 15.43 17.62 -7.00
C LYS A 116 16.56 16.62 -6.76
N ASN A 117 16.88 15.80 -7.76
CA ASN A 117 17.94 14.81 -7.70
C ASN A 117 18.66 14.64 -9.07
N PRO A 118 20.01 14.61 -9.11
CA PRO A 118 20.78 14.35 -10.31
C PRO A 118 20.42 13.04 -11.05
N VAL A 119 19.91 12.02 -10.35
CA VAL A 119 19.47 10.75 -10.93
C VAL A 119 18.30 10.94 -11.91
N LEU A 120 17.43 11.92 -11.65
CA LEU A 120 16.28 12.22 -12.50
C LEU A 120 16.64 13.17 -13.66
N GLU A 121 17.82 13.79 -13.62
CA GLU A 121 18.27 14.74 -14.65
C GLU A 121 19.30 14.16 -15.61
N ASN A 122 20.20 13.33 -15.09
CA ASN A 122 21.35 12.78 -15.82
C ASN A 122 21.30 11.24 -15.90
N GLY A 123 20.25 10.62 -15.35
CA GLY A 123 20.10 9.17 -15.33
C GLY A 123 19.51 8.59 -16.63
N PRO A 124 19.47 7.26 -16.74
CA PRO A 124 18.93 6.55 -17.92
C PRO A 124 17.46 6.86 -18.23
N ILE A 125 16.71 7.39 -17.25
CA ILE A 125 15.31 7.79 -17.41
C ILE A 125 15.12 8.95 -18.41
N MET A 126 16.18 9.72 -18.65
CA MET A 126 16.20 10.83 -19.62
C MET A 126 16.63 10.39 -21.02
N ASP A 127 16.98 9.10 -21.20
CA ASP A 127 17.42 8.58 -22.48
C ASP A 127 16.27 8.57 -23.50
N THR A 128 16.50 9.26 -24.62
CA THR A 128 15.51 9.42 -25.69
C THR A 128 15.13 8.11 -26.36
N ARG A 129 15.99 7.08 -26.28
CA ARG A 129 15.69 5.73 -26.78
C ARG A 129 14.47 5.10 -26.09
N TYR A 130 14.14 5.55 -24.88
CA TYR A 130 12.98 5.08 -24.12
C TYR A 130 11.78 6.04 -24.16
N GLY A 131 11.81 7.08 -25.01
CA GLY A 131 10.72 8.06 -25.10
C GLY A 131 10.72 9.11 -23.97
N GLY A 132 11.82 9.19 -23.21
CA GLY A 132 11.99 10.13 -22.10
C GLY A 132 11.13 9.84 -20.87
N PRO A 133 11.17 10.72 -19.85
CA PRO A 133 10.59 10.43 -18.53
C PRO A 133 9.09 10.16 -18.58
N THR A 134 8.33 10.93 -19.36
CA THR A 134 6.86 10.82 -19.42
C THR A 134 6.38 9.48 -19.99
N SER A 135 7.22 8.81 -20.78
CA SER A 135 6.93 7.49 -21.35
C SER A 135 7.15 6.35 -20.34
N MET A 136 7.73 6.65 -19.18
CA MET A 136 7.93 5.69 -18.11
C MET A 136 6.66 5.54 -17.28
N ALA A 137 6.22 4.30 -17.04
CA ALA A 137 5.08 4.01 -16.17
C ALA A 137 5.27 4.63 -14.77
N SER A 138 6.51 4.66 -14.28
CA SER A 138 6.89 5.25 -13.00
C SER A 138 6.89 6.79 -12.97
N VAL A 139 6.58 7.47 -14.07
CA VAL A 139 6.47 8.93 -14.12
C VAL A 139 5.11 9.32 -14.72
N GLY A 140 4.81 8.87 -15.94
CA GLY A 140 3.55 9.16 -16.61
C GLY A 140 2.32 8.57 -15.91
N GLY A 141 2.49 7.52 -15.10
CA GLY A 141 1.40 6.92 -14.31
C GLY A 141 1.02 7.71 -13.04
N TRP A 142 1.80 8.72 -12.67
CA TRP A 142 1.55 9.52 -11.47
C TRP A 142 0.44 10.54 -11.73
N SER A 143 -0.78 10.26 -11.28
CA SER A 143 -1.97 11.04 -11.63
C SER A 143 -2.53 11.90 -10.49
N VAL A 144 -1.86 11.93 -9.32
CA VAL A 144 -2.35 12.67 -8.14
C VAL A 144 -1.94 14.15 -8.11
N THR A 145 -1.19 14.62 -9.11
CA THR A 145 -0.70 16.00 -9.21
C THR A 145 -1.79 17.03 -9.50
N THR A 146 -1.48 18.27 -9.15
CA THR A 146 -2.10 19.45 -9.74
C THR A 146 -1.37 19.76 -11.06
N GLY A 147 -2.09 19.91 -12.17
CA GLY A 147 -1.44 20.10 -13.47
C GLY A 147 -0.70 18.86 -13.98
N SER A 148 0.37 19.06 -14.75
CA SER A 148 1.15 17.98 -15.35
C SER A 148 2.19 17.43 -14.37
N VAL A 149 2.48 16.13 -14.45
CA VAL A 149 3.61 15.51 -13.74
C VAL A 149 4.92 16.26 -13.96
N MET A 150 5.16 16.70 -15.20
CA MET A 150 6.40 17.39 -15.56
C MET A 150 6.48 18.80 -14.97
N ASP A 151 5.37 19.35 -14.46
CA ASP A 151 5.40 20.62 -13.75
C ASP A 151 6.10 20.49 -12.39
N HIS A 152 6.18 19.27 -11.85
CA HIS A 152 6.77 18.99 -10.54
C HIS A 152 7.98 18.04 -10.59
N TYR A 153 8.12 17.26 -11.67
CA TYR A 153 9.24 16.33 -11.86
C TYR A 153 10.61 17.00 -11.66
N ASN A 154 11.37 16.52 -10.68
CA ASN A 154 12.73 16.95 -10.39
C ASN A 154 12.87 18.47 -10.18
N LYS A 155 11.95 19.11 -9.46
CA LYS A 155 11.94 20.57 -9.28
C LYS A 155 12.06 21.07 -7.85
N HIS A 156 11.52 20.33 -6.89
CA HIS A 156 11.34 20.83 -5.52
C HIS A 156 12.49 20.37 -4.62
N ILE A 157 12.97 21.22 -3.72
CA ILE A 157 13.96 20.80 -2.73
C ILE A 157 13.20 20.35 -1.49
N LEU A 158 12.84 19.06 -1.46
CA LEU A 158 12.08 18.45 -0.36
C LEU A 158 13.01 17.83 0.67
N ALA A 159 14.10 17.22 0.21
CA ALA A 159 15.16 16.69 1.06
C ALA A 159 16.52 16.95 0.42
N THR A 160 17.40 17.57 1.20
CA THR A 160 18.80 17.81 0.84
C THR A 160 19.65 16.63 1.29
N LEU A 161 20.29 15.96 0.34
CA LEU A 161 21.15 14.81 0.61
C LEU A 161 22.61 15.26 0.77
N THR A 162 23.33 14.66 1.71
CA THR A 162 24.80 14.75 1.76
C THR A 162 25.43 14.01 0.59
N SER A 163 26.72 14.23 0.33
CA SER A 163 27.46 13.51 -0.72
C SER A 163 27.34 11.99 -0.59
N ASP A 164 27.42 11.48 0.64
CA ASP A 164 27.42 10.05 0.92
C ASP A 164 26.01 9.47 0.74
N GLN A 165 24.97 10.21 1.14
CA GLN A 165 23.58 9.83 0.92
C GLN A 165 23.24 9.83 -0.58
N GLN A 166 23.68 10.84 -1.33
CA GLN A 166 23.48 10.90 -2.77
C GLN A 166 24.19 9.73 -3.46
N ALA A 167 25.43 9.42 -3.08
CA ALA A 167 26.17 8.27 -3.61
C ALA A 167 25.46 6.94 -3.30
N LEU A 168 24.86 6.81 -2.11
CA LEU A 168 24.03 5.66 -1.76
C LEU A 168 22.79 5.55 -2.67
N VAL A 169 22.06 6.64 -2.87
CA VAL A 169 20.88 6.69 -3.74
C VAL A 169 21.24 6.30 -5.18
N GLU A 170 22.33 6.85 -5.72
CA GLU A 170 22.79 6.52 -7.07
C GLU A 170 23.16 5.04 -7.23
N ARG A 171 23.84 4.47 -6.23
CA ARG A 171 24.20 3.06 -6.21
C ARG A 171 22.96 2.16 -6.19
N ILE A 172 21.97 2.49 -5.35
CA ILE A 172 20.71 1.74 -5.30
C ILE A 172 19.97 1.87 -6.63
N ALA A 173 19.81 3.09 -7.16
CA ALA A 173 19.09 3.33 -8.41
C ALA A 173 19.70 2.56 -9.59
N LYS A 174 21.03 2.53 -9.71
CA LYS A 174 21.75 1.77 -10.75
C LYS A 174 21.67 0.25 -10.54
N GLY A 175 21.46 -0.21 -9.31
CA GLY A 175 21.32 -1.62 -8.96
C GLY A 175 19.94 -2.21 -9.24
N ILE A 176 18.92 -1.38 -9.49
CA ILE A 176 17.57 -1.86 -9.83
C ILE A 176 17.55 -2.30 -11.29
N TYR A 177 17.86 -3.58 -11.53
CA TYR A 177 17.70 -4.22 -12.83
C TYR A 177 16.25 -4.67 -13.03
N ARG A 178 15.66 -4.29 -14.16
CA ARG A 178 14.40 -4.87 -14.64
C ARG A 178 14.66 -5.52 -16.01
N PRO A 179 14.69 -6.85 -16.12
CA PRO A 179 14.74 -7.48 -17.43
C PRO A 179 13.48 -7.08 -18.21
N CYS A 180 13.68 -6.58 -19.41
CA CYS A 180 12.62 -6.27 -20.37
C CYS A 180 12.15 -7.52 -21.11
#